data_AF-A0A4Q5PP53-F1
#
_entry.id   AF-A0A4Q5PP53-F1
#
_cell.length_a   1.000
_cell.length_b   1.000
_cell.length_c   1.000
_cell.angle_alpha   90.00
_cell.angle_beta   90.00
_cell.angle_gamma   90.00
#
_symmetry.space_group_name_H-M   'P 1'
#
loop_
_entity.id
_entity.type
_entity.pdbx_description
1 polymer ?
#
loop_
_entity_poly.entity_id
_entity_poly.type
_entity_poly.pdbx_seq_one_letter_code
_entity_poly.pdbx_strand_id
1 'polypeptide(L)'
;MRRLAACLACAVTLGLGAGTVSAAGAANDGDGWSGLYSLDWVPGVPLPDARLVLVKAPDADPAKLVEKLQSDLARWTLADPEAPKDTVSLRRFLPEEYAEWGWAGLKSAGRIECLDSARMFICRTTPGTVIKFGPEGPSQEMLLARTGVFGIALHAGAFELKKE
;
A
#
# COMPACT_ATOMS: atom_id res chain seq x y z
N MET A 1 -52.43 -7.34 45.08
CA MET A 1 -51.83 -8.15 46.17
C MET A 1 -50.79 -9.11 45.59
N ARG A 2 -49.57 -9.03 46.12
CA ARG A 2 -48.52 -10.07 46.27
C ARG A 2 -48.23 -11.05 45.11
N ARG A 3 -47.01 -10.93 44.54
CA ARG A 3 -45.84 -11.87 44.67
C ARG A 3 -45.92 -13.04 43.68
N LEU A 4 -44.90 -13.33 42.87
CA LEU A 4 -43.64 -13.96 43.27
C LEU A 4 -42.58 -13.84 42.16
N ALA A 5 -41.33 -13.67 42.58
CA ALA A 5 -40.11 -13.86 41.82
C ALA A 5 -39.68 -15.34 41.80
N ALA A 6 -38.58 -15.61 41.08
CA ALA A 6 -37.73 -16.82 41.01
C ALA A 6 -38.00 -17.72 39.79
N CYS A 7 -37.03 -18.35 39.11
CA CYS A 7 -35.57 -18.37 39.14
C CYS A 7 -35.10 -19.25 37.95
N LEU A 8 -33.82 -19.13 37.57
CA LEU A 8 -32.95 -20.14 36.93
C LEU A 8 -33.37 -20.81 35.60
N ALA A 9 -32.50 -20.70 34.59
CA ALA A 9 -31.53 -21.76 34.27
C ALA A 9 -30.72 -21.43 33.01
N CYS A 10 -29.41 -21.67 33.09
CA CYS A 10 -28.48 -21.73 31.97
C CYS A 10 -28.93 -22.72 30.89
N ALA A 11 -28.78 -22.35 29.62
CA ALA A 11 -28.56 -23.29 28.54
C ALA A 11 -27.50 -22.71 27.59
N VAL A 12 -26.25 -23.09 27.83
CA VAL A 12 -25.16 -22.97 26.87
C VAL A 12 -25.38 -24.07 25.83
N THR A 13 -25.67 -23.69 24.59
CA THR A 13 -25.54 -24.59 23.45
C THR A 13 -24.39 -24.10 22.57
N LEU A 14 -23.26 -24.79 22.72
CA LEU A 14 -22.20 -24.89 21.72
C LEU A 14 -22.76 -25.60 20.49
N GLY A 15 -22.60 -25.01 19.31
CA GLY A 15 -23.05 -25.60 18.05
C GLY A 15 -22.41 -24.96 16.84
N LEU A 16 -21.24 -25.50 16.48
CA LEU A 16 -20.57 -25.52 15.18
C LEU A 16 -20.56 -24.20 14.37
N GLY A 17 -19.41 -23.54 14.44
CA GLY A 17 -19.03 -22.46 13.53
C GLY A 17 -18.94 -22.93 12.08
N ALA A 18 -19.89 -22.50 11.27
CA ALA A 18 -19.62 -22.16 9.88
C ALA A 18 -18.90 -20.80 9.91
N GLY A 19 -17.57 -20.83 10.06
CA GLY A 19 -16.74 -19.67 9.88
C GLY A 19 -16.76 -19.27 8.41
N THR A 20 -17.77 -18.50 8.01
CA THR A 20 -17.64 -17.63 6.84
C THR A 20 -16.45 -16.74 7.13
N VAL A 21 -15.35 -16.96 6.41
CA VAL A 21 -14.22 -16.04 6.40
C VAL A 21 -14.76 -14.75 5.78
N SER A 22 -15.24 -13.86 6.63
CA SER A 22 -15.53 -12.50 6.22
C SER A 22 -14.23 -11.94 5.67
N ALA A 23 -14.23 -11.55 4.40
CA ALA A 23 -13.30 -10.56 3.89
C ALA A 23 -13.56 -9.28 4.69
N ALA A 24 -12.96 -9.21 5.89
CA ALA A 24 -12.98 -8.04 6.74
C ALA A 24 -12.32 -6.94 5.92
N GLY A 25 -13.15 -5.98 5.54
CA GLY A 25 -12.83 -4.94 4.59
C GLY A 25 -11.50 -4.28 4.89
N ALA A 26 -10.81 -3.89 3.82
CA ALA A 26 -9.71 -2.94 3.88
C ALA A 26 -10.20 -1.71 4.68
N ALA A 27 -9.81 -1.65 5.94
CA ALA A 27 -10.18 -0.56 6.81
C ALA A 27 -9.55 0.72 6.25
N ASN A 28 -10.35 1.78 6.17
CA ASN A 28 -9.88 3.11 5.79
C ASN A 28 -9.08 3.66 6.98
N ASP A 29 -7.82 3.25 7.09
CA ASP A 29 -6.97 3.50 8.26
C ASP A 29 -6.42 4.94 8.36
N GLY A 30 -6.96 5.88 7.56
CA GLY A 30 -6.58 7.30 7.57
C GLY A 30 -5.15 7.61 7.11
N ASP A 31 -4.31 6.60 6.89
CA ASP A 31 -2.91 6.74 6.44
C ASP A 31 -2.78 7.14 4.95
N GLY A 32 -3.89 7.09 4.21
CA GLY A 32 -4.00 7.41 2.79
C GLY A 32 -3.31 6.42 1.85
N TRP A 33 -2.78 5.30 2.35
CA TRP A 33 -2.11 4.25 1.58
C TRP A 33 -2.83 2.91 1.67
N SER A 34 -3.44 2.62 2.81
CA SER A 34 -4.06 1.31 3.03
C SER A 34 -5.32 1.14 2.17
N GLY A 35 -5.46 -0.02 1.53
CA GLY A 35 -6.54 -0.30 0.60
C GLY A 35 -6.31 -1.53 -0.27
N LEU A 36 -7.39 -1.95 -0.93
CA LEU A 36 -7.34 -2.86 -2.08
C LEU A 36 -7.18 -2.04 -3.36
N TYR A 37 -6.30 -2.50 -4.24
CA TYR A 37 -5.96 -1.82 -5.49
C TYR A 37 -6.02 -2.79 -6.66
N SER A 38 -6.63 -2.37 -7.76
CA SER A 38 -6.40 -3.01 -9.05
C SER A 38 -5.10 -2.47 -9.66
N LEU A 39 -4.32 -3.34 -10.31
CA LEU A 39 -3.04 -3.01 -10.92
C LEU A 39 -3.12 -3.03 -12.45
N ASP A 40 -2.59 -1.98 -13.09
CA ASP A 40 -2.52 -1.85 -14.55
C ASP A 40 -1.07 -1.51 -14.99
N TRP A 41 -0.42 -2.38 -15.76
CA TRP A 41 0.93 -2.10 -16.29
C TRP A 41 0.94 -1.08 -17.44
N VAL A 42 1.96 -0.21 -17.45
CA VAL A 42 2.24 0.76 -18.52
C VAL A 42 3.48 0.25 -19.27
N PRO A 43 3.41 -0.36 -20.47
CA PRO A 43 2.34 -0.38 -21.48
C PRO A 43 1.77 -1.77 -21.81
N GLY A 44 0.44 -1.91 -21.67
CA GLY A 44 -0.41 -2.61 -22.65
C GLY A 44 -0.65 -4.11 -22.47
N VAL A 45 -0.05 -4.76 -21.48
CA VAL A 45 -0.45 -6.12 -21.08
C VAL A 45 -1.40 -5.98 -19.89
N PRO A 46 -2.73 -5.94 -20.12
CA PRO A 46 -3.67 -6.15 -19.03
C PRO A 46 -3.38 -7.54 -18.46
N LEU A 47 -2.98 -7.60 -17.20
CA LEU A 47 -3.16 -8.79 -16.40
C LEU A 47 -4.56 -8.63 -15.80
N PRO A 48 -5.61 -9.19 -16.43
CA PRO A 48 -6.95 -9.08 -15.89
C PRO A 48 -6.94 -9.59 -14.45
N ASP A 49 -7.59 -8.82 -13.57
CA ASP A 49 -7.84 -9.15 -12.17
C ASP A 49 -6.63 -9.13 -11.21
N ALA A 50 -5.47 -8.61 -11.64
CA ALA A 50 -4.34 -8.39 -10.74
C ALA A 50 -4.71 -7.37 -9.65
N ARG A 51 -4.73 -7.86 -8.41
CA ARG A 51 -5.08 -7.06 -7.22
C ARG A 51 -3.95 -7.06 -6.23
N LEU A 52 -3.81 -5.95 -5.52
CA LEU A 52 -2.83 -5.77 -4.46
C LEU A 52 -3.50 -5.17 -3.24
N VAL A 53 -3.14 -5.70 -2.08
CA VAL A 53 -3.55 -5.18 -0.78
C VAL A 53 -2.36 -4.46 -0.17
N LEU A 54 -2.50 -3.16 0.05
CA LEU A 54 -1.54 -2.34 0.78
C LEU A 54 -2.12 -2.09 2.18
N VAL A 55 -1.33 -2.36 3.23
CA VAL A 55 -1.78 -2.20 4.62
C VAL A 55 -0.67 -1.60 5.46
N LYS A 56 -1.03 -0.73 6.39
CA LYS A 56 -0.10 -0.22 7.41
C LYS A 56 0.43 -1.37 8.26
N ALA A 57 1.74 -1.51 8.32
CA ALA A 57 2.40 -2.50 9.16
C ALA A 57 2.84 -1.87 10.50
N PRO A 58 3.13 -2.69 11.53
CA PRO A 58 3.81 -2.20 12.72
C PRO A 58 5.09 -1.45 12.36
N ASP A 59 5.40 -0.41 13.13
CA ASP A 59 6.64 0.33 12.95
C ASP A 59 7.85 -0.58 13.11
N ALA A 60 8.89 -0.30 12.33
CA ALA A 60 10.12 -1.07 12.37
C ALA A 60 10.87 -0.86 13.68
N ASP A 61 11.53 -1.92 14.14
CA ASP A 61 12.45 -1.87 15.27
C ASP A 61 13.71 -1.06 14.89
N PRO A 62 13.97 0.12 15.51
CA PRO A 62 15.11 0.95 15.15
C PRO A 62 16.45 0.23 15.31
N ALA A 63 16.56 -0.72 16.24
CA ALA A 63 17.78 -1.49 16.46
C ALA A 63 18.12 -2.44 15.29
N LYS A 64 17.15 -2.74 14.42
CA LYS A 64 17.30 -3.59 13.24
C LYS A 64 17.47 -2.79 11.95
N LEU A 65 17.46 -1.47 12.02
CA LEU A 65 17.59 -0.58 10.87
C LEU A 65 19.00 -0.02 10.78
N VAL A 66 19.45 0.19 9.53
CA VAL A 66 20.63 1.03 9.26
C VAL A 66 20.35 2.46 9.69
N GLU A 67 21.38 3.17 10.15
CA GLU A 67 21.29 4.50 10.79
C GLU A 67 20.40 5.48 10.03
N LYS A 68 20.57 5.59 8.70
CA LYS A 68 19.78 6.52 7.86
C LYS A 68 18.28 6.26 7.84
N LEU A 69 17.82 5.07 8.23
CA LEU A 69 16.40 4.68 8.27
C LEU A 69 15.79 4.78 9.67
N GLN A 70 16.58 5.06 10.71
CA GLN A 70 16.11 5.05 12.10
C GLN A 70 15.20 6.25 12.43
N SER A 71 15.22 7.32 11.62
CA SER A 71 14.39 8.51 11.80
C SER A 71 12.95 8.33 11.30
N ASP A 72 12.68 7.33 10.43
CA ASP A 72 11.33 6.99 9.97
C ASP A 72 11.09 5.47 10.10
N LEU A 73 10.36 5.10 11.15
CA LEU A 73 10.03 3.72 11.46
C LEU A 73 8.75 3.25 10.76
N ALA A 74 8.02 4.12 10.09
CA ALA A 74 6.73 3.80 9.50
C ALA A 74 6.87 2.74 8.40
N ARG A 75 6.13 1.63 8.51
CA ARG A 75 6.12 0.55 7.51
C ARG A 75 4.74 0.27 6.94
N TRP A 76 4.73 -0.33 5.75
CA TRP A 76 3.57 -0.89 5.07
C TRP A 76 3.93 -2.27 4.51
N THR A 77 2.91 -3.08 4.25
CA THR A 77 3.03 -4.35 3.55
C THR A 77 2.16 -4.32 2.31
N LEU A 78 2.73 -4.72 1.19
CA LEU A 78 2.00 -4.99 -0.06
C LEU A 78 1.93 -6.50 -0.26
N ALA A 79 0.75 -7.02 -0.59
CA ALA A 79 0.56 -8.45 -0.85
C ALA A 79 -0.45 -8.68 -1.97
N ASP A 80 -0.32 -9.82 -2.64
CA ASP A 80 -1.40 -10.38 -3.45
C ASP A 80 -2.46 -10.98 -2.48
N PRO A 81 -3.75 -10.60 -2.57
CA PRO A 81 -4.79 -11.18 -1.72
C PRO A 81 -4.97 -12.69 -1.90
N GLU A 82 -4.57 -13.25 -3.04
CA GLU A 82 -4.60 -14.70 -3.32
C GLU A 82 -3.35 -15.42 -2.79
N ALA A 83 -2.26 -14.69 -2.55
CA ALA A 83 -1.02 -15.19 -1.96
C ALA A 83 -0.54 -14.32 -0.76
N PRO A 84 -1.33 -14.20 0.33
CA PRO A 84 -1.09 -13.23 1.41
C PRO A 84 0.17 -13.49 2.25
N LYS A 85 0.83 -14.63 2.05
CA LYS A 85 2.12 -14.95 2.71
C LYS A 85 3.31 -14.32 1.99
N ASP A 86 3.16 -13.99 0.71
CA ASP A 86 4.20 -13.39 -0.12
C ASP A 86 4.09 -11.87 -0.04
N THR A 87 4.53 -11.32 1.10
CA THR A 87 4.42 -9.88 1.38
C THR A 87 5.70 -9.15 1.03
N VAL A 88 5.57 -7.94 0.48
CA VAL A 88 6.66 -7.00 0.31
C VAL A 88 6.57 -5.89 1.36
N SER A 89 7.67 -5.68 2.09
CA SER A 89 7.77 -4.59 3.07
C SER A 89 8.13 -3.28 2.40
N LEU A 90 7.42 -2.22 2.77
CA LEU A 90 7.54 -0.88 2.22
C LEU A 90 7.87 0.13 3.32
N ARG A 91 8.69 1.14 3.01
CA ARG A 91 8.98 2.31 3.85
C ARG A 91 8.81 3.59 3.05
N ARG A 92 8.76 4.76 3.68
CA ARG A 92 8.82 6.02 2.91
C ARG A 92 10.18 6.22 2.25
N PHE A 93 10.16 6.94 1.13
CA PHE A 93 11.36 7.51 0.53
C PHE A 93 12.03 8.51 1.49
N LEU A 94 13.36 8.50 1.48
CA LEU A 94 14.22 9.52 2.08
C LEU A 94 14.32 10.74 1.16
N PRO A 95 14.66 11.93 1.69
CA PRO A 95 14.83 13.14 0.88
C PRO A 95 15.80 12.98 -0.29
N GLU A 96 16.94 12.31 -0.08
CA GLU A 96 17.94 12.04 -1.10
C GLU A 96 17.42 11.14 -2.22
N GLU A 97 16.51 10.22 -1.93
CA GLU A 97 15.93 9.34 -2.94
C GLU A 97 15.05 10.16 -3.89
N TYR A 98 14.22 11.09 -3.38
CA TYR A 98 13.52 12.01 -4.27
C TYR A 98 14.47 12.84 -5.13
N ALA A 99 15.65 13.23 -4.61
CA ALA A 99 16.63 13.97 -5.38
C ALA A 99 17.24 13.13 -6.51
N GLU A 100 17.56 11.85 -6.25
CA GLU A 100 18.07 10.90 -7.25
C GLU A 100 17.10 10.71 -8.43
N TRP A 101 15.80 10.75 -8.18
CA TRP A 101 14.76 10.68 -9.21
C TRP A 101 14.42 12.03 -9.86
N GLY A 102 15.06 13.13 -9.47
CA GLY A 102 14.73 14.48 -9.95
C GLY A 102 13.38 15.00 -9.43
N TRP A 103 12.85 14.42 -8.35
CA TRP A 103 11.54 14.71 -7.77
C TRP A 103 11.59 15.56 -6.50
N ALA A 104 12.76 16.05 -6.08
CA ALA A 104 12.90 16.89 -4.90
C ALA A 104 11.93 18.09 -4.91
N GLY A 105 11.74 18.74 -6.06
CA GLY A 105 10.79 19.84 -6.23
C GLY A 105 9.31 19.43 -6.14
N LEU A 106 8.97 18.21 -6.60
CA LEU A 106 7.62 17.67 -6.43
C LEU A 106 7.35 17.37 -4.95
N LYS A 107 8.34 16.82 -4.24
CA LYS A 107 8.20 16.47 -2.82
C LYS A 107 8.08 17.72 -1.95
N SER A 108 8.91 18.73 -2.16
CA SER A 108 8.84 19.98 -1.40
C SER A 108 7.53 20.74 -1.60
N ALA A 109 6.91 20.59 -2.78
CA ALA A 109 5.59 21.13 -3.09
C ALA A 109 4.43 20.25 -2.55
N GLY A 110 4.69 19.13 -1.89
CA GLY A 110 3.66 18.20 -1.43
C GLY A 110 2.90 17.48 -2.54
N ARG A 111 3.48 17.40 -3.75
CA ARG A 111 2.84 16.85 -4.96
C ARG A 111 3.19 15.39 -5.24
N ILE A 112 4.16 14.84 -4.51
CA ILE A 112 4.52 13.42 -4.59
C ILE A 112 4.91 12.89 -3.22
N GLU A 113 4.50 11.66 -2.94
CA GLU A 113 4.95 10.87 -1.80
C GLU A 113 5.16 9.43 -2.26
N CYS A 114 6.25 8.79 -1.85
CA CYS A 114 6.63 7.47 -2.33
C CYS A 114 6.96 6.51 -1.18
N LEU A 115 6.66 5.23 -1.42
CA LEU A 115 7.03 4.08 -0.62
C LEU A 115 8.01 3.19 -1.41
N ASP A 116 9.11 2.77 -0.78
CA ASP A 116 10.19 1.95 -1.33
C ASP A 116 10.20 0.53 -0.74
N SER A 117 10.50 -0.48 -1.57
CA SER A 117 10.83 -1.85 -1.15
C SER A 117 12.12 -2.38 -1.80
N ALA A 118 13.09 -1.52 -2.11
CA ALA A 118 14.37 -1.77 -2.78
C ALA A 118 14.30 -2.29 -4.23
N ARG A 119 13.31 -3.11 -4.58
CA ARG A 119 13.09 -3.67 -5.93
C ARG A 119 11.92 -3.04 -6.68
N MET A 120 11.12 -2.25 -5.99
CA MET A 120 10.06 -1.44 -6.57
C MET A 120 9.75 -0.28 -5.63
N PHE A 121 8.99 0.68 -6.13
CA PHE A 121 8.39 1.71 -5.32
C PHE A 121 6.98 2.05 -5.81
N ILE A 122 6.17 2.61 -4.92
CA ILE A 122 4.81 3.07 -5.18
C ILE A 122 4.73 4.53 -4.75
N CYS A 123 4.25 5.40 -5.62
CA CYS A 123 4.11 6.81 -5.38
C CYS A 123 2.65 7.25 -5.51
N ARG A 124 2.27 8.21 -4.67
CA ARG A 124 1.05 9.00 -4.75
C ARG A 124 1.36 10.37 -5.29
N THR A 125 0.52 10.86 -6.17
CA THR A 125 0.56 12.21 -6.75
C THR A 125 -0.85 12.68 -7.08
N THR A 126 -0.98 13.89 -7.63
CA THR A 126 -2.26 14.37 -8.16
C THR A 126 -2.64 13.57 -9.41
N PRO A 127 -3.87 13.03 -9.51
CA PRO A 127 -4.35 12.38 -10.73
C PRO A 127 -4.13 13.25 -11.98
N GLY A 128 -3.72 12.62 -13.08
CA GLY A 128 -3.38 13.30 -14.34
C GLY A 128 -1.98 13.93 -14.37
N THR A 129 -1.16 13.77 -13.33
CA THR A 129 0.23 14.25 -13.35
C THR A 129 1.09 13.41 -14.28
N VAL A 130 1.89 14.07 -15.12
CA VAL A 130 2.96 13.41 -15.89
C VAL A 130 4.21 13.32 -15.01
N ILE A 131 4.63 12.10 -14.75
CA ILE A 131 5.84 11.76 -14.00
C ILE A 131 6.94 11.42 -14.99
N LYS A 132 8.09 12.05 -14.80
CA LYS A 132 9.31 11.77 -15.56
C LYS A 132 10.26 10.97 -14.67
N PHE A 133 10.88 9.92 -15.20
CA PHE A 133 11.84 9.11 -14.47
C PHE A 133 12.95 8.60 -15.38
N GLY A 134 14.04 8.16 -14.77
CA GLY A 134 15.27 7.83 -15.49
C GLY A 134 16.12 9.07 -15.81
N PRO A 135 17.29 8.87 -16.44
CA PRO A 135 18.23 9.93 -16.74
C PRO A 135 17.65 10.96 -17.71
N GLU A 136 17.99 12.23 -17.52
CA GLU A 136 17.63 13.28 -18.47
C GLU A 136 18.22 12.98 -19.87
N GLY A 137 17.46 13.35 -20.91
CA GLY A 137 17.85 13.15 -22.30
C GLY A 137 16.92 12.17 -23.03
N PRO A 138 17.40 11.50 -24.09
CA PRO A 138 16.55 10.71 -24.99
C PRO A 138 15.98 9.44 -24.35
N SER A 139 16.55 9.00 -23.22
CA SER A 139 16.12 7.82 -22.47
C SER A 139 15.22 8.16 -21.28
N GLN A 140 14.81 9.42 -21.12
CA GLN A 140 13.88 9.81 -20.06
C GLN A 140 12.50 9.20 -20.34
N GLU A 141 12.02 8.41 -19.40
CA GLU A 141 10.71 7.79 -19.48
C GLU A 141 9.65 8.70 -18.88
N MET A 142 8.41 8.58 -19.38
CA MET A 142 7.27 9.36 -18.91
C MET A 142 6.08 8.46 -18.64
N LEU A 143 5.42 8.70 -17.52
CA LEU A 143 4.19 8.04 -17.10
C LEU A 143 3.12 9.09 -16.83
N LEU A 144 1.93 8.91 -17.41
CA LEU A 144 0.75 9.65 -16.99
C LEU A 144 0.07 8.91 -15.83
N ALA A 145 0.15 9.45 -14.62
CA ALA A 145 -0.50 8.90 -13.43
C ALA A 145 -2.00 9.27 -13.43
N ARG A 146 -2.81 8.57 -14.23
CA ARG A 146 -4.25 8.76 -14.37
C ARG A 146 -4.99 8.63 -13.04
N THR A 147 -4.63 7.66 -12.20
CA THR A 147 -5.30 7.43 -10.92
C THR A 147 -4.73 8.26 -9.76
N GLY A 148 -3.54 8.84 -9.96
CA GLY A 148 -2.77 9.48 -8.89
C GLY A 148 -1.98 8.50 -8.01
N VAL A 149 -2.04 7.18 -8.27
CA VAL A 149 -1.17 6.19 -7.63
C VAL A 149 -0.48 5.36 -8.70
N PHE A 150 0.84 5.31 -8.64
CA PHE A 150 1.64 4.56 -9.61
C PHE A 150 2.81 3.88 -8.91
N GLY A 151 3.47 2.96 -9.61
CA GLY A 151 4.73 2.42 -9.14
C GLY A 151 5.66 2.07 -10.28
N ILE A 152 6.90 1.79 -9.93
CA ILE A 152 7.93 1.29 -10.84
C ILE A 152 8.53 0.07 -10.18
N ALA A 153 8.46 -1.06 -10.86
CA ALA A 153 9.15 -2.28 -10.48
C ALA A 153 10.41 -2.42 -11.33
N LEU A 154 11.56 -2.58 -10.66
CA LEU A 154 12.83 -2.75 -11.35
C LEU A 154 12.74 -3.97 -12.29
N HIS A 155 13.14 -3.78 -13.54
CA HIS A 155 13.09 -4.76 -14.64
C HIS A 155 11.69 -5.15 -15.17
N ALA A 156 10.60 -4.69 -14.55
CA ALA A 156 9.23 -4.98 -15.02
C ALA A 156 8.53 -3.74 -15.60
N GLY A 157 8.95 -2.53 -15.21
CA GLY A 157 8.45 -1.28 -15.76
C GLY A 157 7.52 -0.54 -14.80
N ALA A 158 6.75 0.40 -15.36
CA ALA A 158 5.80 1.22 -14.61
C ALA A 158 4.40 0.59 -14.57
N PHE A 159 3.67 0.82 -13.49
CA PHE A 159 2.28 0.41 -13.34
C PHE A 159 1.48 1.50 -12.63
N GLU A 160 0.16 1.45 -12.80
CA GLU A 160 -0.79 2.27 -12.06
C GLU A 160 -1.58 1.40 -11.08
N LEU A 161 -1.97 2.01 -9.98
CA LEU A 161 -2.85 1.42 -9.00
C LEU A 161 -4.13 2.23 -8.93
N LYS A 162 -5.28 1.57 -9.02
CA LYS A 162 -6.57 2.20 -8.77
C LYS A 162 -7.15 1.62 -7.49
N LYS A 163 -7.38 2.49 -6.50
CA LYS A 163 -8.03 2.08 -5.25
C LYS A 163 -9.48 1.65 -5.55
N GLU A 164 -9.90 0.51 -5.00
CA GLU A 164 -11.26 -0.03 -5.09
C GLU A 164 -12.22 0.59 -4.07
#